data_AF-F0FZD7-F1
#
_entry.id   AF-F0FZD7-F1
#
_cell.length_a   1.000
_cell.length_b   1.000
_cell.length_c   1.000
_cell.angle_alpha   90.00
_cell.angle_beta   90.00
_cell.angle_gamma   90.00
#
_symmetry.space_group_name_H-M   'P 1'
#
loop_
_entity.id
_entity.type
_entity.pdbx_description
1 polymer ?
#
loop_
_entity_poly.entity_id
_entity_poly.type
_entity_poly.pdbx_seq_one_letter_code
_entity_poly.pdbx_strand_id
1 'polypeptide(L)'
;SAVRRPGAQCATRHDAARITTFPTMFNPSRDEVRRFFTETWRKQRAGEILTPLEAMAADWIVEHPEYHAELADADGAAARSYTPEEGRTNPFLHLSMHLAISEQLSIDQPPGIRAAHDKLAAKLGS
;
A
#
# COMPACT_ATOMS: atom_id res chain seq x y z
N SER A 1 -17.22 38.58 58.41
CA SER A 1 -17.73 37.97 57.17
C SER A 1 -16.59 37.40 56.36
N ALA A 2 -16.58 36.08 56.22
CA ALA A 2 -15.65 35.33 55.40
C ALA A 2 -16.15 35.28 53.95
N VAL A 3 -15.27 35.54 52.98
CA VAL A 3 -15.48 35.14 51.58
C VAL A 3 -14.21 34.40 51.12
N ARG A 4 -14.33 33.08 51.06
CA ARG A 4 -13.40 32.17 50.36
C ARG A 4 -13.57 32.37 48.85
N ARG A 5 -12.46 32.48 48.13
CA ARG A 5 -12.36 32.14 46.70
C ARG A 5 -11.20 31.16 46.51
N PRO A 6 -11.40 29.96 45.95
CA PRO A 6 -10.31 29.12 45.48
C PRO A 6 -10.05 29.43 44.00
N GLY A 7 -8.84 29.94 43.70
CA GLY A 7 -8.33 30.08 42.34
C GLY A 7 -7.84 28.74 41.81
N ALA A 8 -8.33 28.42 40.61
CA ALA A 8 -8.10 27.22 39.83
C ALA A 8 -6.65 26.69 39.81
N GLN A 9 -6.53 25.39 40.04
CA GLN A 9 -5.34 24.61 39.73
C GLN A 9 -5.17 24.53 38.21
N CYS A 10 -4.03 25.00 37.72
CA CYS A 10 -3.57 24.81 36.35
C CYS A 10 -3.20 23.33 36.17
N ALA A 11 -4.10 22.54 35.58
CA ALA A 11 -3.80 21.19 35.11
C ALA A 11 -3.37 21.28 33.65
N THR A 12 -2.06 21.29 33.41
CA THR A 12 -1.47 21.05 32.09
C THR A 12 -1.79 19.62 31.68
N ARG A 13 -2.77 19.45 30.77
CA ARG A 13 -3.00 18.18 30.09
C ARG A 13 -1.84 17.95 29.13
N HIS A 14 -0.84 17.18 29.57
CA HIS A 14 0.03 16.45 28.67
C HIS A 14 -0.83 15.37 28.02
N ASP A 15 -1.41 15.70 26.86
CA ASP A 15 -2.01 14.72 25.99
C ASP A 15 -0.86 13.95 25.34
N ALA A 16 -0.40 12.91 26.02
CA ALA A 16 0.54 11.95 25.49
C ALA A 16 -0.18 11.25 24.33
N ALA A 17 0.01 11.78 23.13
CA ALA A 17 -0.41 11.19 21.88
C ALA A 17 -0.02 9.72 21.91
N ARG A 18 -1.04 8.87 22.06
CA ARG A 18 -0.92 7.44 21.88
C ARG A 18 -0.41 7.27 20.45
N ILE A 19 0.85 6.91 20.31
CA ILE A 19 1.32 6.21 19.13
C ILE A 19 0.52 4.92 19.16
N THR A 20 -0.68 4.95 18.58
CA THR A 20 -1.40 3.75 18.22
C THR A 20 -0.46 3.04 17.27
N THR A 21 0.17 1.98 17.77
CA THR A 21 0.75 0.93 16.96
C THR A 21 -0.38 0.43 16.07
N PHE A 22 -0.54 1.06 14.92
CA PHE A 22 -1.28 0.47 13.82
C PHE A 22 -0.56 -0.84 13.49
N PRO A 23 -1.29 -1.94 13.22
CA PRO A 23 -0.66 -3.18 12.80
C PRO A 23 0.26 -2.85 11.64
N THR A 24 1.56 -3.08 11.83
CA THR A 24 2.55 -2.99 10.77
C THR A 24 2.08 -3.84 9.61
N MET A 25 1.63 -3.13 8.56
CA MET A 25 1.78 -3.39 7.13
C MET A 25 1.83 -4.87 6.72
N PHE A 26 0.90 -5.25 5.86
CA PHE A 26 0.89 -6.53 5.13
C PHE A 26 2.33 -6.93 4.76
N ASN A 27 2.88 -7.92 5.46
CA ASN A 27 4.23 -8.47 5.18
C ASN A 27 4.09 -9.90 4.65
N PRO A 28 3.47 -10.07 3.48
CA PRO A 28 3.27 -11.37 2.87
C PRO A 28 4.63 -12.00 2.57
N SER A 29 4.67 -13.32 2.68
CA SER A 29 5.78 -14.10 2.13
C SER A 29 5.92 -13.87 0.62
N ARG A 30 7.08 -14.20 0.08
CA ARG A 30 7.36 -14.08 -1.36
C ARG A 30 6.32 -14.82 -2.21
N ASP A 31 5.93 -16.00 -1.77
CA ASP A 31 5.00 -16.86 -2.50
C ASP A 31 3.58 -16.32 -2.45
N GLU A 32 3.18 -15.70 -1.34
CA GLU A 32 1.88 -15.03 -1.22
C GLU A 32 1.77 -13.83 -2.16
N VAL A 33 2.82 -13.02 -2.29
CA VAL A 33 2.87 -11.91 -3.26
C VAL A 33 2.73 -12.44 -4.69
N ARG A 34 3.48 -13.50 -5.02
CA ARG A 34 3.44 -14.11 -6.35
C ARG A 34 2.06 -14.60 -6.71
N ARG A 35 1.49 -15.42 -5.82
CA ARG A 35 0.13 -15.96 -5.97
C ARG A 35 -0.90 -14.83 -6.07
N PHE A 36 -0.77 -13.79 -5.25
CA PHE A 36 -1.70 -12.66 -5.29
C PHE A 36 -1.73 -11.99 -6.67
N PHE A 37 -0.57 -11.66 -7.26
CA PHE A 37 -0.54 -11.00 -8.57
C PHE A 37 -0.92 -11.94 -9.72
N THR A 38 -0.51 -13.20 -9.69
CA THR A 38 -0.89 -14.17 -10.74
C THR A 38 -2.39 -14.46 -10.71
N GLU A 39 -3.00 -14.62 -9.52
CA GLU A 39 -4.45 -14.79 -9.39
C GLU A 39 -5.22 -13.53 -9.76
N THR A 40 -4.74 -12.35 -9.35
CA THR A 40 -5.34 -11.07 -9.77
C THR A 40 -5.38 -10.96 -11.29
N TRP A 41 -4.26 -11.27 -11.95
CA TRP A 41 -4.18 -11.20 -13.40
C TRP A 41 -5.07 -12.22 -14.10
N ARG A 42 -5.13 -13.46 -13.57
CA ARG A 42 -6.04 -14.49 -14.04
C ARG A 42 -7.50 -14.03 -13.96
N LYS A 43 -7.92 -13.52 -12.81
CA LYS A 43 -9.29 -13.00 -12.58
C LYS A 43 -9.62 -11.84 -13.50
N GLN A 44 -8.72 -10.87 -13.63
CA GLN A 44 -8.87 -9.71 -14.52
C GLN A 44 -9.10 -10.15 -15.97
N ARG A 45 -8.30 -11.09 -16.48
CA ARG A 45 -8.44 -11.63 -17.84
C ARG A 45 -9.72 -12.44 -18.04
N ALA A 46 -10.21 -13.09 -16.99
CA ALA A 46 -11.46 -13.85 -17.00
C ALA A 46 -12.72 -12.98 -16.80
N GLY A 47 -12.56 -11.69 -16.47
CA GLY A 47 -13.67 -10.81 -16.11
C GLY A 47 -14.36 -11.21 -14.80
N GLU A 48 -13.62 -11.87 -13.89
CA GLU A 48 -14.12 -12.26 -12.57
C GLU A 48 -14.21 -11.06 -11.62
N ILE A 49 -15.02 -11.20 -10.57
CA ILE A 49 -15.13 -10.17 -9.53
C ILE A 49 -13.80 -10.05 -8.79
N LEU A 50 -13.26 -8.83 -8.78
CA LEU A 50 -12.07 -8.47 -8.02
C LEU A 50 -12.45 -7.88 -6.66
N THR A 51 -11.69 -8.25 -5.63
CA THR A 51 -11.68 -7.50 -4.37
C THR A 51 -11.13 -6.08 -4.61
N PRO A 52 -11.36 -5.11 -3.70
CA PRO A 52 -10.82 -3.76 -3.86
C PRO A 52 -9.30 -3.72 -4.04
N LEU A 53 -8.56 -4.56 -3.29
CA LEU A 53 -7.11 -4.63 -3.41
C LEU A 53 -6.66 -5.26 -4.74
N GLU A 54 -7.36 -6.30 -5.21
CA GLU A 54 -7.11 -6.90 -6.53
C GLU A 54 -7.43 -5.92 -7.67
N ALA A 55 -8.46 -5.08 -7.54
CA ALA A 55 -8.77 -4.05 -8.53
C ALA A 55 -7.62 -3.02 -8.65
N MET A 56 -7.13 -2.52 -7.52
CA MET A 56 -5.96 -1.63 -7.50
C MET A 56 -4.71 -2.29 -8.09
N ALA A 57 -4.49 -3.58 -7.79
CA ALA A 57 -3.38 -4.33 -8.35
C ALA A 57 -3.56 -4.56 -9.87
N ALA A 58 -4.77 -4.82 -10.34
CA ALA A 58 -5.08 -5.00 -11.75
C ALA A 58 -4.83 -3.73 -12.56
N ASP A 59 -5.16 -2.55 -12.02
CA ASP A 59 -4.84 -1.26 -12.66
C ASP A 59 -3.33 -1.14 -12.90
N TRP A 60 -2.50 -1.45 -11.89
CA TRP A 60 -1.05 -1.44 -12.06
C TRP A 60 -0.53 -2.54 -13.00
N ILE A 61 -1.13 -3.73 -13.00
CA ILE A 61 -0.74 -4.77 -13.96
C ILE A 61 -1.00 -4.29 -15.40
N VAL A 62 -2.12 -3.62 -15.66
CA VAL A 62 -2.46 -3.11 -17.01
C VAL A 62 -1.42 -2.10 -17.51
N GLU A 63 -0.91 -1.23 -16.63
CA GLU A 63 0.14 -0.27 -16.96
C GLU A 63 1.53 -0.90 -17.23
N HIS A 64 1.71 -2.19 -16.90
CA HIS A 64 2.96 -2.93 -17.07
C HIS A 64 2.82 -4.15 -17.99
N PRO A 65 2.59 -3.95 -19.31
CA PRO A 65 2.49 -5.04 -20.27
C PRO A 65 3.73 -5.94 -20.33
N GLU A 66 4.91 -5.42 -19.97
CA GLU A 66 6.16 -6.17 -19.90
C GLU A 66 6.15 -7.32 -18.89
N TYR A 67 5.22 -7.33 -17.93
CA TYR A 67 5.10 -8.38 -16.91
C TYR A 67 3.93 -9.33 -17.16
N HIS A 68 3.09 -9.09 -18.18
CA HIS A 68 1.89 -9.89 -18.44
C HIS A 68 2.22 -11.36 -18.72
N ALA A 69 3.36 -11.64 -19.37
CA ALA A 69 3.80 -13.00 -19.69
C ALA A 69 4.17 -13.76 -18.41
N GLU A 70 4.98 -13.16 -17.54
CA GLU A 70 5.35 -13.73 -16.24
C GLU A 70 4.12 -13.92 -15.33
N LEU A 71 3.17 -13.00 -15.34
CA LEU A 71 1.96 -13.10 -14.53
C LEU A 71 0.96 -14.14 -15.06
N ALA A 72 1.02 -14.47 -16.36
CA ALA A 72 0.19 -15.51 -16.95
C ALA A 72 0.70 -16.94 -16.67
N ASP A 73 1.96 -17.08 -16.25
CA ASP A 73 2.60 -18.36 -15.92
C ASP A 73 2.76 -18.50 -14.40
N ALA A 74 1.70 -18.90 -13.70
CA ALA A 74 1.69 -19.01 -12.24
C ALA A 74 2.72 -20.01 -11.71
N ASP A 75 2.91 -21.14 -12.40
CA ASP A 75 3.86 -22.19 -12.00
C ASP A 75 5.32 -21.72 -12.20
N GLY A 76 5.62 -21.12 -13.35
CA GLY A 76 6.94 -20.54 -13.60
C GLY A 76 7.23 -19.36 -12.69
N ALA A 77 6.24 -18.52 -12.41
CA ALA A 77 6.35 -17.42 -11.45
C ALA A 77 6.73 -17.90 -10.05
N ALA A 78 6.21 -19.03 -9.59
CA ALA A 78 6.57 -19.59 -8.28
C ALA A 78 8.02 -20.09 -8.24
N ALA A 79 8.48 -20.81 -9.27
CA ALA A 79 9.80 -21.42 -9.31
C ALA A 79 10.96 -20.45 -9.60
N ARG A 80 10.68 -19.26 -10.16
CA ARG A 80 11.73 -18.37 -10.69
C ARG A 80 12.45 -17.56 -9.62
N SER A 81 13.78 -17.62 -9.64
CA SER A 81 14.61 -16.67 -8.89
C SER A 81 14.84 -15.42 -9.74
N TYR A 82 14.66 -14.24 -9.15
CA TYR A 82 15.04 -12.97 -9.77
C TYR A 82 16.27 -12.48 -9.04
N THR A 83 17.43 -12.64 -9.65
CA THR A 83 18.71 -12.24 -9.06
C THR A 83 19.17 -10.90 -9.65
N PRO A 84 19.73 -9.97 -8.85
CA PRO A 84 20.24 -8.70 -9.37
C PRO A 84 21.23 -8.85 -10.53
N GLU A 85 21.99 -9.95 -10.53
CA GLU A 85 23.00 -10.28 -11.53
C GLU A 85 22.41 -10.57 -12.92
N GLU A 86 21.15 -10.98 -13.00
CA GLU A 86 20.45 -11.19 -14.27
C GLU A 86 20.04 -9.87 -14.94
N GLY A 87 20.22 -8.72 -14.27
CA GLY A 87 19.87 -7.40 -14.81
C GLY A 87 18.38 -7.19 -15.07
N ARG A 88 17.54 -8.12 -14.59
CA ARG A 88 16.08 -8.10 -14.79
C ARG A 88 15.38 -7.57 -13.55
N THR A 89 14.46 -6.64 -13.75
CA THR A 89 13.58 -6.16 -12.69
C THR A 89 12.66 -7.29 -12.23
N ASN A 90 12.56 -7.50 -10.92
CA ASN A 90 11.62 -8.44 -10.34
C ASN A 90 10.19 -7.86 -10.44
N PRO A 91 9.28 -8.45 -11.25
CA PRO A 91 7.96 -7.89 -11.49
C PRO A 91 7.14 -7.79 -10.20
N PHE A 92 7.23 -8.79 -9.33
CA PHE A 92 6.48 -8.84 -8.09
C PHE A 92 6.93 -7.76 -7.12
N LEU A 93 8.24 -7.52 -7.01
CA LEU A 93 8.76 -6.45 -6.17
C LEU A 93 8.34 -5.08 -6.70
N HIS A 94 8.41 -4.89 -8.02
CA HIS A 94 8.03 -3.63 -8.67
C HIS A 94 6.54 -3.33 -8.48
N LEU A 95 5.67 -4.30 -8.76
CA LEU A 95 4.22 -4.14 -8.62
C LEU A 95 3.79 -4.00 -7.15
N SER A 96 4.45 -4.69 -6.22
CA SER A 96 4.22 -4.49 -4.77
C SER A 96 4.52 -3.06 -4.33
N MET A 97 5.54 -2.41 -4.90
CA MET A 97 5.86 -1.01 -4.58
C MET A 97 4.70 -0.08 -4.97
N HIS A 98 4.19 -0.20 -6.21
CA HIS A 98 3.05 0.60 -6.67
C HIS A 98 1.81 0.37 -5.80
N LEU A 99 1.48 -0.90 -5.56
CA LEU A 99 0.30 -1.27 -4.78
C LEU A 99 0.37 -0.72 -3.35
N ALA A 100 1.53 -0.80 -2.70
CA ALA A 100 1.71 -0.28 -1.34
C ALA A 100 1.49 1.23 -1.27
N ILE A 101 2.02 2.00 -2.24
CA ILE A 101 1.83 3.46 -2.29
C ILE A 101 0.35 3.80 -2.52
N SER A 102 -0.31 3.12 -3.47
CA SER A 102 -1.73 3.34 -3.73
C SER A 102 -2.60 3.00 -2.53
N GLU A 103 -2.31 1.89 -1.84
CA GLU A 103 -3.03 1.49 -0.64
C GLU A 103 -2.88 2.57 0.44
N GLN A 104 -1.65 2.96 0.76
CA GLN A 104 -1.34 4.03 1.71
C GLN A 104 -2.10 5.33 1.43
N LEU A 105 -2.14 5.76 0.17
CA LEU A 105 -2.93 6.92 -0.25
C LEU A 105 -4.44 6.68 -0.06
N SER A 106 -4.95 5.50 -0.42
CA SER A 106 -6.37 5.15 -0.34
C SER A 106 -6.92 5.07 1.09
N ILE A 107 -6.08 4.78 2.08
CA ILE A 107 -6.46 4.72 3.50
C ILE A 107 -5.89 5.88 4.33
N ASP A 108 -5.19 6.83 3.69
CA ASP A 108 -4.49 7.95 4.34
C ASP A 108 -3.57 7.47 5.48
N GLN A 109 -2.66 6.55 5.15
CA GLN A 109 -1.67 6.01 6.08
C GLN A 109 -0.25 6.22 5.56
N PRO A 110 0.62 6.93 6.30
CA PRO A 110 0.33 7.64 7.56
C PRO A 110 -0.67 8.81 7.36
N PRO A 111 -1.41 9.22 8.40
CA PRO A 111 -2.40 10.30 8.30
C PRO A 111 -1.82 11.57 7.70
N GLY A 112 -2.51 12.14 6.71
CA GLY A 112 -2.10 13.32 5.97
C GLY A 112 -1.26 13.06 4.73
N ILE A 113 -0.87 11.81 4.43
CA ILE A 113 -0.12 11.48 3.21
C ILE A 113 -0.94 11.80 1.95
N ARG A 114 -2.26 11.56 1.96
CA ARG A 114 -3.12 11.89 0.82
C ARG A 114 -3.12 13.39 0.55
N ALA A 115 -3.32 14.19 1.60
CA ALA A 115 -3.33 15.64 1.47
C ALA A 115 -1.96 16.19 1.01
N ALA A 116 -0.86 15.57 1.41
CA ALA A 116 0.48 15.93 0.93
C ALA A 116 0.67 15.56 -0.55
N HIS A 117 0.24 14.37 -0.95
CA HIS A 117 0.25 13.89 -2.33
C HIS A 117 -0.55 14.83 -3.25
N ASP A 118 -1.80 15.13 -2.91
CA ASP A 118 -2.68 15.96 -3.75
C ASP A 118 -2.13 17.36 -3.96
N LYS A 119 -1.47 17.94 -2.94
CA LYS A 119 -0.78 19.21 -3.05
C LYS A 119 0.41 19.16 -4.00
N LEU A 120 1.11 18.03 -4.08
CA LEU A 120 2.24 17.85 -5.01
C LEU A 120 1.74 17.60 -6.42
N ALA A 121 0.74 16.74 -6.60
CA ALA A 121 0.11 16.47 -7.89
C ALA A 121 -0.42 17.76 -8.54
N ALA A 122 -1.17 18.57 -7.76
CA ALA A 122 -1.67 19.87 -8.22
C ALA A 122 -0.56 20.86 -8.63
N LYS A 123 0.63 20.77 -8.03
CA LYS A 123 1.78 21.60 -8.41
C LYS A 123 2.47 21.13 -9.67
N LEU A 124 2.47 19.81 -9.91
CA LEU A 124 3.16 19.18 -11.04
C LEU A 124 2.26 19.04 -12.28
N GLY A 125 0.96 19.30 -12.14
CA GLY A 125 0.00 19.22 -13.25
C GLY A 125 -0.36 17.79 -13.64
N SER A 126 -0.30 16.87 -12.67
CA SER A 126 -0.72 15.47 -12.80
C SER A 126 -2.06 15.22 -12.12
#